data_AF-A0A0C4ENX8-F1
#
_entry.id   AF-A0A0C4ENX8-F1
#
_cell.length_a   1.000
_cell.length_b   1.000
_cell.length_c   1.000
_cell.angle_alpha   90.00
_cell.angle_beta   90.00
_cell.angle_gamma   90.00
#
_symmetry.space_group_name_H-M   'P 1'
#
loop_
_entity.id
_entity.type
_entity.pdbx_description
1 polymer ?
#
loop_
_entity_poly.entity_id
_entity_poly.type
_entity_poly.pdbx_seq_one_letter_code
_entity_poly.pdbx_strand_id
1 'polypeptide(L)'
;MPFVSKNNQPTKAPAVQAQPSTSAASTSIGPSKTSNHAAPANDSHNRPAALNRTANLNNIIVNKCQVGNPVLTLIKSVPWEFGDTISDYQLNQTTGSLFLSLKYHRLHPDYLDTRLKKLNKAYDLKILLCLCDSNDHEAVLKDITKTCMINEFTLIVGWSNSEIARYIQLFKSFEKRPPDLIKEKIDDDYMSRLTNVLTTVRGLNKTDVLTLATNFRSFRQIVEASPSELSLCPGLGEKKVKRLLEAFNSDFRTFPKHNDTVEN
;
A
#
# COMPACT_ATOMS: atom_id res chain seq x y z
N MET A 1 -2.36 13.93 58.38
CA MET A 1 -2.33 15.36 58.76
C MET A 1 -1.39 16.12 57.82
N PRO A 2 -1.49 17.46 57.68
CA PRO A 2 -0.98 18.16 56.49
C PRO A 2 0.15 19.19 56.75
N PHE A 3 0.89 19.52 55.68
CA PHE A 3 1.57 20.80 55.42
C PHE A 3 1.47 21.01 53.89
N VAL A 4 0.90 22.05 53.28
CA VAL A 4 0.76 23.51 53.55
C VAL A 4 1.94 24.35 53.05
N SER A 5 1.83 24.70 51.76
CA SER A 5 2.05 26.02 51.13
C SER A 5 3.32 26.86 51.38
N LYS A 6 3.83 27.43 50.28
CA LYS A 6 4.29 28.83 50.21
C LYS A 6 4.07 29.42 48.80
N ASN A 7 3.61 30.66 48.75
CA ASN A 7 3.40 31.43 47.51
C ASN A 7 4.73 31.98 46.96
N ASN A 8 4.75 32.39 45.68
CA ASN A 8 4.97 33.82 45.40
C ASN A 8 4.34 34.29 44.07
N GLN A 9 4.07 35.59 43.97
CA GLN A 9 3.44 36.26 42.82
C GLN A 9 3.91 37.74 42.76
N PRO A 10 4.03 38.38 41.57
CA PRO A 10 4.20 39.83 41.47
C PRO A 10 3.01 40.60 40.85
N THR A 11 2.86 41.83 41.33
CA THR A 11 2.05 42.98 40.88
C THR A 11 2.58 43.64 39.58
N LYS A 12 1.97 44.63 38.87
CA LYS A 12 0.72 45.45 38.93
C LYS A 12 0.48 46.12 37.54
N ALA A 13 -0.64 46.85 37.35
CA ALA A 13 -0.99 47.71 36.17
C ALA A 13 -0.35 49.15 36.28
N PRO A 14 -0.62 50.21 35.44
CA PRO A 14 -1.77 50.48 34.53
C PRO A 14 -1.58 51.34 33.22
N ALA A 15 -2.68 51.54 32.46
CA ALA A 15 -3.10 52.74 31.65
C ALA A 15 -2.31 53.20 30.37
N VAL A 16 -2.80 54.02 29.41
CA VAL A 16 -4.12 54.28 28.71
C VAL A 16 -3.89 55.24 27.50
N GLN A 17 -4.70 55.17 26.41
CA GLN A 17 -4.78 56.08 25.22
C GLN A 17 -3.54 56.11 24.27
N ALA A 18 -3.61 56.41 22.95
CA ALA A 18 -4.58 57.19 22.14
C ALA A 18 -4.80 56.69 20.68
N GLN A 19 -5.63 57.41 19.90
CA GLN A 19 -5.99 57.26 18.45
C GLN A 19 -5.75 58.60 17.70
N PRO A 20 -5.96 58.79 16.36
CA PRO A 20 -6.60 57.96 15.31
C PRO A 20 -5.57 57.29 14.34
N SER A 21 -5.49 57.33 13.00
CA SER A 21 -6.17 57.98 11.83
C SER A 21 -5.58 57.43 10.50
N THR A 22 -6.14 57.48 9.26
CA THR A 22 -7.49 57.69 8.66
C THR A 22 -7.42 57.40 7.13
N SER A 23 -8.56 57.15 6.45
CA SER A 23 -8.81 57.25 4.97
C SER A 23 -8.17 56.20 4.02
N ALA A 24 -8.79 55.81 2.87
CA ALA A 24 -10.19 55.93 2.40
C ALA A 24 -10.46 55.06 1.12
N ALA A 25 -11.74 54.72 0.87
CA ALA A 25 -12.36 54.33 -0.44
C ALA A 25 -11.83 53.07 -1.18
N SER A 26 -12.57 52.28 -1.98
CA SER A 26 -14.01 52.06 -2.28
C SER A 26 -14.12 50.59 -2.83
N THR A 27 -15.08 50.03 -3.58
CA THR A 27 -16.26 50.46 -4.39
C THR A 27 -17.22 49.24 -4.53
N SER A 28 -18.50 49.43 -4.91
CA SER A 28 -19.48 48.34 -5.15
C SER A 28 -19.84 48.16 -6.64
N ILE A 29 -19.81 46.92 -7.15
CA ILE A 29 -20.37 46.49 -8.44
C ILE A 29 -21.01 45.09 -8.29
N GLY A 30 -22.12 44.83 -9.00
CA GLY A 30 -22.94 43.61 -8.89
C GLY A 30 -22.54 42.43 -9.81
N PRO A 31 -23.35 41.34 -9.82
CA PRO A 31 -23.01 40.08 -10.49
C PRO A 31 -23.34 40.06 -11.99
N SER A 32 -22.40 39.59 -12.81
CA SER A 32 -22.56 39.39 -14.25
C SER A 32 -22.83 37.92 -14.61
N LYS A 33 -23.66 37.69 -15.66
CA LYS A 33 -24.02 36.36 -16.18
C LYS A 33 -23.33 36.07 -17.52
N THR A 34 -22.59 34.97 -17.60
CA THR A 34 -22.13 34.30 -18.84
C THR A 34 -21.70 32.87 -18.49
N SER A 35 -21.87 31.83 -19.31
CA SER A 35 -22.73 31.61 -20.49
C SER A 35 -22.72 30.11 -20.81
N ASN A 36 -23.81 29.55 -21.32
CA ASN A 36 -23.94 28.10 -21.50
C ASN A 36 -22.98 27.54 -22.57
N HIS A 37 -22.27 26.46 -22.24
CA HIS A 37 -21.82 25.46 -23.21
C HIS A 37 -22.40 24.10 -22.84
N ALA A 38 -23.13 23.49 -23.77
CA ALA A 38 -23.72 22.18 -23.61
C ALA A 38 -22.88 21.11 -24.31
N ALA A 39 -22.68 19.99 -23.64
CA ALA A 39 -22.10 18.76 -24.17
C ALA A 39 -22.95 17.57 -23.68
N PRO A 40 -22.95 16.40 -24.36
CA PRO A 40 -24.13 15.54 -24.37
C PRO A 40 -24.44 14.82 -23.06
N ALA A 41 -25.74 14.57 -22.84
CA ALA A 41 -26.19 13.59 -21.85
C ALA A 41 -25.69 12.19 -22.24
N ASN A 42 -25.25 11.42 -21.25
CA ASN A 42 -24.98 9.99 -21.38
C ASN A 42 -25.76 9.24 -20.30
N ASP A 43 -26.24 8.04 -20.62
CA ASP A 43 -27.40 7.42 -19.97
C ASP A 43 -27.09 6.86 -18.57
N SER A 44 -27.40 7.64 -17.53
CA SER A 44 -27.13 7.28 -16.14
C SER A 44 -28.09 6.21 -15.62
N HIS A 45 -27.76 4.95 -15.87
CA HIS A 45 -28.48 3.80 -15.34
C HIS A 45 -28.67 3.88 -13.82
N ASN A 46 -29.88 3.54 -13.38
CA ASN A 46 -30.40 3.74 -12.02
C ASN A 46 -29.68 2.86 -10.97
N ARG A 47 -28.50 3.28 -10.50
CA ARG A 47 -27.79 2.65 -9.36
C ARG A 47 -28.44 3.10 -8.05
N PRO A 48 -28.94 2.20 -7.19
CA PRO A 48 -29.42 2.57 -5.86
C PRO A 48 -28.24 3.06 -5.02
N ALA A 49 -28.10 4.38 -4.87
CA ALA A 49 -27.09 4.98 -4.01
C ALA A 49 -27.39 4.65 -2.55
N ALA A 50 -26.36 4.24 -1.79
CA ALA A 50 -26.45 4.18 -0.33
C ALA A 50 -26.80 5.58 0.21
N LEU A 51 -27.63 5.66 1.25
CA LEU A 51 -28.14 6.95 1.74
C LEU A 51 -26.99 7.91 2.07
N ASN A 52 -27.06 9.12 1.49
CA ASN A 52 -26.13 10.23 1.75
C ASN A 52 -26.27 10.74 3.19
N ARG A 53 -25.71 9.99 4.14
CA ARG A 53 -25.54 10.43 5.53
C ARG A 53 -24.25 11.24 5.61
N THR A 54 -24.32 12.45 6.17
CA THR A 54 -23.15 13.24 6.59
C THR A 54 -22.52 12.64 7.85
N ALA A 55 -22.17 11.36 7.80
CA ALA A 55 -21.36 10.69 8.81
C ALA A 55 -19.89 11.10 8.67
N ASN A 56 -19.11 10.93 9.74
CA ASN A 56 -17.68 11.18 9.68
C ASN A 56 -17.03 10.22 8.67
N LEU A 57 -16.52 10.75 7.55
CA LEU A 57 -16.00 9.97 6.40
C LEU A 57 -14.87 8.99 6.77
N ASN A 58 -14.24 9.18 7.94
CA ASN A 58 -13.17 8.34 8.46
C ASN A 58 -13.66 7.16 9.33
N ASN A 59 -14.97 7.05 9.62
CA ASN A 59 -15.54 5.93 10.36
C ASN A 59 -15.70 4.68 9.48
N ILE A 60 -15.60 3.49 10.08
CA ILE A 60 -16.06 2.22 9.49
C ILE A 60 -17.55 2.07 9.83
N ILE A 61 -18.39 1.74 8.85
CA ILE A 61 -19.81 1.45 9.10
C ILE A 61 -19.98 -0.06 9.28
N VAL A 62 -20.45 -0.47 10.45
CA VAL A 62 -20.63 -1.86 10.86
C VAL A 62 -22.11 -2.24 10.72
N ASN A 63 -22.40 -3.39 10.12
CA ASN A 63 -23.76 -3.90 10.06
C ASN A 63 -24.20 -4.43 11.44
N LYS A 64 -25.47 -4.19 11.80
CA LYS A 64 -26.10 -4.69 13.03
C LYS A 64 -26.04 -6.23 13.17
N CYS A 65 -25.86 -6.98 12.08
CA CYS A 65 -25.62 -8.44 12.15
C CYS A 65 -24.30 -8.82 12.84
N GLN A 66 -23.34 -7.89 12.96
CA GLN A 66 -22.05 -8.10 13.63
C GLN A 66 -22.09 -7.73 15.12
N VAL A 67 -23.24 -7.35 15.68
CA VAL A 67 -23.40 -7.13 17.13
C VAL A 67 -23.00 -8.40 17.89
N GLY A 68 -22.08 -8.26 18.84
CA GLY A 68 -21.51 -9.37 19.62
C GLY A 68 -20.29 -10.05 18.99
N ASN A 69 -19.88 -9.69 17.76
CA ASN A 69 -18.66 -10.23 17.16
C ASN A 69 -17.42 -9.74 17.95
N PRO A 70 -16.57 -10.64 18.50
CA PRO A 70 -15.40 -10.25 19.31
C PRO A 70 -14.39 -9.38 18.55
N VAL A 71 -14.34 -9.47 17.21
CA VAL A 71 -13.51 -8.61 16.34
C VAL A 71 -13.75 -7.12 16.62
N LEU A 72 -14.98 -6.70 16.93
CA LEU A 72 -15.31 -5.30 17.23
C LEU A 72 -14.56 -4.74 18.44
N THR A 73 -14.29 -5.58 19.45
CA THR A 73 -13.55 -5.18 20.66
C THR A 73 -12.05 -4.96 20.42
N LEU A 74 -11.56 -5.40 19.25
CA LEU A 74 -10.15 -5.39 18.84
C LEU A 74 -9.87 -4.32 17.76
N ILE A 75 -10.91 -3.72 17.19
CA ILE A 75 -10.83 -2.52 16.33
C ILE A 75 -10.72 -1.30 17.26
N LYS A 76 -9.50 -0.77 17.42
CA LYS A 76 -9.18 0.31 18.38
C LYS A 76 -8.48 1.52 17.76
N SER A 77 -7.70 1.31 16.68
CA SER A 77 -6.95 2.34 15.98
C SER A 77 -7.80 3.19 15.02
N VAL A 78 -9.06 2.82 14.81
CA VAL A 78 -9.96 3.41 13.81
C VAL A 78 -11.38 3.48 14.41
N PRO A 79 -12.08 4.62 14.32
CA PRO A 79 -13.45 4.74 14.80
C PRO A 79 -14.44 3.94 13.93
N TRP A 80 -15.48 3.40 14.56
CA TRP A 80 -16.53 2.65 13.88
C TRP A 80 -17.90 2.95 14.51
N GLU A 81 -18.96 2.86 13.70
CA GLU A 81 -20.35 3.05 14.15
C GLU A 81 -21.26 1.98 13.54
N PHE A 82 -22.36 1.63 14.23
CA PHE A 82 -23.39 0.78 13.64
C PHE A 82 -24.25 1.59 12.66
N GLY A 83 -24.40 1.08 11.43
CA GLY A 83 -25.24 1.67 10.40
C GLY A 83 -26.04 0.62 9.63
N ASP A 84 -26.67 1.06 8.55
CA ASP A 84 -27.28 0.18 7.56
C ASP A 84 -26.34 0.05 6.36
N THR A 85 -25.98 -1.17 6.00
CA THR A 85 -25.01 -1.48 4.94
C THR A 85 -25.15 -2.95 4.51
N ILE A 86 -24.91 -3.25 3.23
CA ILE A 86 -25.06 -4.61 2.67
C ILE A 86 -23.89 -5.51 3.11
N SER A 87 -22.71 -4.92 3.31
CA SER A 87 -21.52 -5.58 3.83
C SER A 87 -21.68 -5.97 5.31
N ASP A 88 -20.70 -6.68 5.89
CA ASP A 88 -20.60 -6.83 7.35
C ASP A 88 -19.81 -5.65 7.95
N TYR A 89 -18.76 -5.23 7.25
CA TYR A 89 -17.91 -4.08 7.54
C TYR A 89 -17.71 -3.25 6.27
N GLN A 90 -18.28 -2.05 6.22
CA GLN A 90 -18.06 -1.10 5.14
C GLN A 90 -16.88 -0.20 5.48
N LEU A 91 -15.82 -0.32 4.68
CA LEU A 91 -14.54 0.33 4.92
C LEU A 91 -14.51 1.73 4.30
N ASN A 92 -15.01 1.89 3.08
CA ASN A 92 -15.26 3.19 2.47
C ASN A 92 -16.49 3.14 1.54
N GLN A 93 -16.63 4.08 0.61
CA GLN A 93 -17.75 4.11 -0.33
C GLN A 93 -17.67 3.01 -1.42
N THR A 94 -16.47 2.57 -1.77
CA THR A 94 -16.20 1.62 -2.88
C THR A 94 -15.76 0.23 -2.40
N THR A 95 -15.53 0.05 -1.10
CA THR A 95 -14.95 -1.15 -0.48
C THR A 95 -15.84 -1.69 0.64
N GLY A 96 -16.39 -2.89 0.43
CA GLY A 96 -17.19 -3.62 1.40
C GLY A 96 -16.56 -4.96 1.75
N SER A 97 -16.57 -5.31 3.03
CA SER A 97 -16.04 -6.58 3.54
C SER A 97 -17.14 -7.43 4.17
N LEU A 98 -17.08 -8.74 3.92
CA LEU A 98 -17.81 -9.76 4.66
C LEU A 98 -16.91 -10.42 5.70
N PHE A 99 -17.53 -11.06 6.69
CA PHE A 99 -16.85 -11.87 7.71
C PHE A 99 -17.43 -13.28 7.76
N LEU A 100 -16.55 -14.29 7.80
CA LEU A 100 -16.92 -15.71 7.83
C LEU A 100 -15.98 -16.48 8.77
N SER A 101 -16.55 -17.28 9.68
CA SER A 101 -15.82 -18.30 10.43
C SER A 101 -15.90 -19.64 9.68
N LEU A 102 -14.84 -20.45 9.67
CA LEU A 102 -14.88 -21.78 9.06
C LEU A 102 -15.85 -22.72 9.80
N LYS A 103 -15.92 -22.64 11.14
CA LYS A 103 -16.95 -23.32 11.94
C LYS A 103 -18.36 -22.89 11.53
N TYR A 104 -18.59 -21.60 11.31
CA TYR A 104 -19.90 -21.09 10.87
C TYR A 104 -20.25 -21.56 9.45
N HIS A 105 -19.29 -21.56 8.52
CA HIS A 105 -19.51 -22.05 7.16
C HIS A 105 -19.83 -23.55 7.11
N ARG A 106 -19.20 -24.38 7.97
CA ARG A 106 -19.53 -25.80 8.12
C ARG A 106 -20.96 -26.04 8.60
N LEU A 107 -21.52 -25.14 9.41
CA LEU A 107 -22.92 -25.20 9.88
C LEU A 107 -23.90 -24.66 8.82
N HIS A 108 -23.47 -23.68 8.01
CA HIS A 108 -24.30 -22.97 7.04
C HIS A 108 -23.55 -22.74 5.72
N PRO A 109 -23.43 -23.75 4.84
CA PRO A 109 -22.71 -23.62 3.58
C PRO A 109 -23.32 -22.55 2.65
N ASP A 110 -24.65 -22.58 2.47
CA ASP A 110 -25.40 -21.69 1.56
C ASP A 110 -25.35 -20.20 1.95
N TYR A 111 -24.95 -19.88 3.18
CA TYR A 111 -24.81 -18.51 3.66
C TYR A 111 -23.84 -17.71 2.79
N LEU A 112 -22.69 -18.31 2.43
CA LEU A 112 -21.61 -17.58 1.77
C LEU A 112 -22.04 -17.11 0.37
N ASP A 113 -22.51 -18.03 -0.46
CA ASP A 113 -23.07 -17.77 -1.78
C ASP A 113 -24.17 -16.69 -1.74
N THR A 114 -25.04 -16.77 -0.75
CA THR A 114 -26.16 -15.83 -0.57
C THR A 114 -25.67 -14.43 -0.20
N ARG A 115 -24.59 -14.29 0.58
CA ARG A 115 -23.97 -12.98 0.89
C ARG A 115 -23.17 -12.44 -0.30
N LEU A 116 -22.39 -13.27 -0.99
CA LEU A 116 -21.62 -12.89 -2.18
C LEU A 116 -22.53 -12.34 -3.27
N LYS A 117 -23.60 -13.06 -3.63
CA LYS A 117 -24.58 -12.64 -4.65
C LYS A 117 -25.23 -11.29 -4.32
N LYS A 118 -25.51 -11.02 -3.04
CA LYS A 118 -26.07 -9.72 -2.57
C LYS A 118 -25.06 -8.57 -2.64
N LEU A 119 -23.78 -8.83 -2.42
CA LEU A 119 -22.75 -7.80 -2.34
C LEU A 119 -22.05 -7.51 -3.68
N ASN A 120 -22.08 -8.44 -4.64
CA ASN A 120 -21.25 -8.41 -5.87
C ASN A 120 -21.42 -7.12 -6.73
N LYS A 121 -22.57 -6.45 -6.66
CA LYS A 121 -22.84 -5.18 -7.38
C LYS A 121 -22.84 -3.92 -6.49
N ALA A 122 -22.61 -4.09 -5.18
CA ALA A 122 -22.67 -2.99 -4.21
C ALA A 122 -21.34 -2.23 -4.11
N TYR A 123 -20.22 -2.92 -4.21
CA TYR A 123 -18.86 -2.38 -4.01
C TYR A 123 -17.94 -2.80 -5.16
N ASP A 124 -16.95 -1.96 -5.44
CA ASP A 124 -15.99 -2.16 -6.51
C ASP A 124 -14.85 -3.07 -6.02
N LEU A 125 -14.37 -2.85 -4.78
CA LEU A 125 -13.50 -3.77 -4.04
C LEU A 125 -14.32 -4.60 -3.04
N LYS A 126 -14.29 -5.92 -3.23
CA LYS A 126 -15.10 -6.91 -2.51
C LYS A 126 -14.18 -7.82 -1.70
N ILE A 127 -14.23 -7.75 -0.36
CA ILE A 127 -13.32 -8.49 0.53
C ILE A 127 -14.08 -9.56 1.32
N LEU A 128 -13.53 -10.77 1.42
CA LEU A 128 -13.98 -11.79 2.37
C LEU A 128 -12.90 -11.99 3.45
N LEU A 129 -13.20 -11.59 4.68
CA LEU A 129 -12.37 -11.87 5.84
C LEU A 129 -12.78 -13.23 6.42
N CYS A 130 -11.95 -14.24 6.22
CA CYS A 130 -12.18 -15.60 6.69
C CYS A 130 -11.35 -15.88 7.96
N LEU A 131 -12.03 -16.17 9.07
CA LEU A 131 -11.41 -16.62 10.31
C LEU A 131 -11.20 -18.15 10.25
N CYS A 132 -9.93 -18.56 10.22
CA CYS A 132 -9.53 -19.96 10.30
C CYS A 132 -9.58 -20.44 11.76
N ASP A 133 -10.75 -20.93 12.18
CA ASP A 133 -11.03 -21.39 13.54
C ASP A 133 -11.22 -22.92 13.65
N SER A 134 -10.79 -23.67 12.64
CA SER A 134 -10.90 -25.13 12.53
C SER A 134 -9.57 -25.77 12.16
N ASN A 135 -9.21 -26.89 12.79
CA ASN A 135 -7.98 -27.63 12.46
C ASN A 135 -8.06 -28.24 11.05
N ASP A 136 -9.23 -28.77 10.69
CA ASP A 136 -9.55 -29.18 9.34
C ASP A 136 -10.03 -27.94 8.56
N HIS A 137 -9.14 -27.37 7.76
CA HIS A 137 -9.35 -26.11 7.04
C HIS A 137 -9.00 -26.17 5.54
N GLU A 138 -8.11 -27.07 5.11
CA GLU A 138 -7.57 -27.11 3.74
C GLU A 138 -8.66 -27.27 2.67
N ALA A 139 -9.52 -28.29 2.79
CA ALA A 139 -10.60 -28.54 1.83
C ALA A 139 -11.60 -27.39 1.79
N VAL A 140 -12.01 -26.90 2.97
CA VAL A 140 -13.00 -25.81 3.10
C VAL A 140 -12.46 -24.50 2.55
N LEU A 141 -11.21 -24.14 2.83
CA LEU A 141 -10.58 -22.94 2.28
C LEU A 141 -10.34 -23.06 0.77
N LYS A 142 -10.04 -24.25 0.24
CA LYS A 142 -9.92 -24.49 -1.21
C LYS A 142 -11.24 -24.17 -1.92
N ASP A 143 -12.37 -24.64 -1.39
CA ASP A 143 -13.69 -24.39 -1.97
C ASP A 143 -14.14 -22.92 -1.77
N ILE A 144 -13.93 -22.32 -0.59
CA ILE A 144 -14.14 -20.88 -0.36
C ILE A 144 -13.30 -20.04 -1.35
N THR A 145 -12.03 -20.40 -1.58
CA THR A 145 -11.13 -19.69 -2.51
C THR A 145 -11.69 -19.74 -3.93
N LYS A 146 -12.10 -20.93 -4.40
CA LYS A 146 -12.73 -21.11 -5.72
C LYS A 146 -13.99 -20.25 -5.85
N THR A 147 -14.86 -20.25 -4.85
CA THR A 147 -16.08 -19.43 -4.82
C THR A 147 -15.76 -17.93 -4.80
N CYS A 148 -14.74 -17.49 -4.08
CA CYS A 148 -14.28 -16.10 -4.07
C CYS A 148 -13.77 -15.67 -5.46
N MET A 149 -12.92 -16.48 -6.10
CA MET A 149 -12.40 -16.21 -7.44
C MET A 149 -13.52 -16.07 -8.48
N ILE A 150 -14.52 -16.96 -8.45
CA ILE A 150 -15.68 -16.92 -9.37
C ILE A 150 -16.56 -15.67 -9.19
N ASN A 151 -16.60 -15.10 -7.98
CA ASN A 151 -17.41 -13.92 -7.66
C ASN A 151 -16.59 -12.61 -7.61
N GLU A 152 -15.31 -12.62 -7.98
CA GLU A 152 -14.37 -11.48 -7.91
C GLU A 152 -14.16 -10.93 -6.47
N PHE A 153 -14.06 -11.80 -5.47
CA PHE A 153 -13.75 -11.43 -4.09
C PHE A 153 -12.26 -11.64 -3.76
N THR A 154 -11.66 -10.65 -3.11
CA THR A 154 -10.37 -10.81 -2.44
C THR A 154 -10.57 -11.57 -1.13
N LEU A 155 -10.16 -12.84 -1.09
CA LEU A 155 -10.11 -13.63 0.13
C LEU A 155 -8.91 -13.23 0.99
N ILE A 156 -9.13 -13.00 2.27
CA ILE A 156 -8.09 -12.74 3.29
C ILE A 156 -8.36 -13.65 4.47
N VAL A 157 -7.42 -14.55 4.77
CA VAL A 157 -7.51 -15.49 5.89
C VAL A 157 -6.77 -14.92 7.09
N GLY A 158 -7.37 -15.01 8.28
CA GLY A 158 -6.72 -14.75 9.56
C GLY A 158 -6.91 -15.92 10.53
N TRP A 159 -5.92 -16.19 11.37
CA TRP A 159 -5.93 -17.28 12.36
C TRP A 159 -6.44 -16.82 13.73
N SER A 160 -6.68 -15.52 13.88
CA SER A 160 -7.19 -14.91 15.11
C SER A 160 -8.12 -13.73 14.85
N ASN A 161 -9.06 -13.48 15.77
CA ASN A 161 -9.91 -12.27 15.76
C ASN A 161 -9.07 -10.98 15.76
N SER A 162 -7.88 -11.01 16.35
CA SER A 162 -6.90 -9.92 16.36
C SER A 162 -6.32 -9.61 14.99
N GLU A 163 -6.05 -10.62 14.15
CA GLU A 163 -5.60 -10.41 12.77
C GLU A 163 -6.73 -9.89 11.89
N ILE A 164 -7.93 -10.46 11.99
CA ILE A 164 -9.11 -9.95 11.28
C ILE A 164 -9.37 -8.48 11.61
N ALA A 165 -9.35 -8.12 12.90
CA ALA A 165 -9.46 -6.73 13.34
C ALA A 165 -8.30 -5.87 12.82
N ARG A 166 -7.07 -6.38 12.77
CA ARG A 166 -5.90 -5.67 12.23
C ARG A 166 -6.03 -5.42 10.73
N TYR A 167 -6.54 -6.37 9.94
CA TYR A 167 -6.81 -6.18 8.51
C TYR A 167 -7.89 -5.11 8.27
N ILE A 168 -9.00 -5.15 9.02
CA ILE A 168 -10.06 -4.12 8.97
C ILE A 168 -9.48 -2.72 9.23
N GLN A 169 -8.68 -2.57 10.28
CA GLN A 169 -7.99 -1.33 10.62
C GLN A 169 -6.98 -0.91 9.54
N LEU A 170 -6.25 -1.87 8.97
CA LEU A 170 -5.26 -1.62 7.92
C LEU A 170 -5.92 -1.01 6.68
N PHE A 171 -6.97 -1.63 6.14
CA PHE A 171 -7.68 -1.12 4.96
C PHE A 171 -8.19 0.32 5.16
N LYS A 172 -8.85 0.61 6.28
CA LYS A 172 -9.32 1.98 6.54
C LYS A 172 -8.16 2.97 6.71
N SER A 173 -7.06 2.56 7.35
CA SER A 173 -5.86 3.41 7.49
C SER A 173 -5.04 3.59 6.19
N PHE A 174 -5.36 2.84 5.13
CA PHE A 174 -4.73 2.91 3.81
C PHE A 174 -5.61 3.61 2.75
N GLU A 175 -6.90 3.85 3.03
CA GLU A 175 -7.88 4.51 2.13
C GLU A 175 -7.36 5.77 1.42
N LYS A 176 -6.50 6.54 2.09
CA LYS A 176 -5.98 7.84 1.64
C LYS A 176 -4.45 7.86 1.48
N ARG A 177 -3.79 6.70 1.46
CA ARG A 177 -2.32 6.64 1.30
C ARG A 177 -1.94 6.63 -0.18
N PRO A 178 -0.92 7.42 -0.59
CA PRO A 178 -0.43 7.38 -1.96
C PRO A 178 0.32 6.06 -2.26
N PRO A 179 0.48 5.71 -3.55
CA PRO A 179 1.18 4.49 -3.97
C PRO A 179 2.70 4.51 -3.73
N ASP A 180 3.25 5.56 -3.11
CA ASP A 180 4.69 5.73 -2.82
C ASP A 180 5.28 4.63 -1.91
N LEU A 181 4.43 3.90 -1.19
CA LEU A 181 4.82 2.70 -0.42
C LEU A 181 5.05 1.45 -1.30
N ILE A 182 4.51 1.45 -2.53
CA ILE A 182 4.61 0.35 -3.51
C ILE A 182 5.71 0.67 -4.54
N LYS A 183 5.96 1.96 -4.82
CA LYS A 183 7.00 2.43 -5.74
C LYS A 183 8.39 1.99 -5.26
N GLU A 184 9.19 1.48 -6.19
CA GLU A 184 10.59 1.13 -5.92
C GLU A 184 11.37 2.37 -5.43
N LYS A 185 12.02 2.23 -4.27
CA LYS A 185 12.96 3.21 -3.74
C LYS A 185 14.33 2.98 -4.37
N ILE A 186 14.50 3.49 -5.57
CA ILE A 186 15.83 3.61 -6.18
C ILE A 186 16.59 4.68 -5.38
N ASP A 187 17.57 4.25 -4.59
CA ASP A 187 18.54 5.15 -4.00
C ASP A 187 19.31 5.86 -5.12
N ASP A 188 19.21 7.20 -5.18
CA ASP A 188 19.73 7.98 -6.30
C ASP A 188 21.27 8.13 -6.28
N ASP A 189 21.92 7.66 -5.20
CA ASP A 189 23.37 7.71 -5.03
C ASP A 189 24.14 6.89 -6.08
N TYR A 190 25.32 7.39 -6.46
CA TYR A 190 26.18 6.77 -7.45
C TYR A 190 26.72 5.40 -7.01
N MET A 191 27.02 5.16 -5.73
CA MET A 191 27.43 3.83 -5.26
C MET A 191 26.26 2.86 -5.23
N SER A 192 25.04 3.28 -4.87
CA SER A 192 23.84 2.43 -5.00
C SER A 192 23.57 2.05 -6.46
N ARG A 193 23.58 3.03 -7.38
CA ARG A 193 23.43 2.80 -8.83
C ARG A 193 24.52 1.87 -9.38
N LEU A 194 25.79 2.11 -9.06
CA LEU A 194 26.92 1.27 -9.50
C LEU A 194 26.87 -0.14 -8.91
N THR A 195 26.47 -0.28 -7.64
CA THR A 195 26.27 -1.59 -7.00
C THR A 195 25.18 -2.38 -7.69
N ASN A 196 24.04 -1.76 -7.98
CA ASN A 196 22.92 -2.43 -8.64
C ASN A 196 23.29 -2.88 -10.04
N VAL A 197 24.08 -2.10 -10.80
CA VAL A 197 24.58 -2.49 -12.13
C VAL A 197 25.58 -3.67 -12.02
N LEU A 198 26.66 -3.53 -11.25
CA LEU A 198 27.74 -4.52 -11.24
C LEU A 198 27.38 -5.84 -10.52
N THR A 199 26.43 -5.82 -9.58
CA THR A 199 25.97 -7.06 -8.91
C THR A 199 25.00 -7.90 -9.75
N THR A 200 24.56 -7.42 -10.93
CA THR A 200 23.87 -8.29 -11.92
C THR A 200 24.78 -9.40 -12.46
N VAL A 201 26.09 -9.16 -12.53
CA VAL A 201 27.06 -10.10 -13.08
C VAL A 201 27.36 -11.21 -12.04
N ARG A 202 27.12 -12.46 -12.43
CA ARG A 202 27.05 -13.62 -11.52
C ARG A 202 28.33 -13.80 -10.68
N GLY A 203 28.22 -13.45 -9.39
CA GLY A 203 29.26 -13.69 -8.39
C GLY A 203 30.15 -12.50 -8.06
N LEU A 204 29.74 -11.28 -8.41
CA LEU A 204 30.24 -10.06 -7.79
C LEU A 204 29.36 -9.67 -6.60
N ASN A 205 30.01 -9.31 -5.49
CA ASN A 205 29.38 -8.85 -4.25
C ASN A 205 29.57 -7.33 -4.08
N LYS A 206 28.83 -6.72 -3.16
CA LYS A 206 28.96 -5.28 -2.84
C LYS A 206 30.41 -4.87 -2.51
N THR A 207 31.18 -5.74 -1.85
CA THR A 207 32.61 -5.54 -1.56
C THR A 207 33.46 -5.44 -2.83
N ASP A 208 33.17 -6.26 -3.86
CA ASP A 208 33.90 -6.22 -5.13
C ASP A 208 33.62 -4.92 -5.89
N VAL A 209 32.38 -4.45 -5.85
CA VAL A 209 31.98 -3.15 -6.40
C VAL A 209 32.69 -2.01 -5.68
N LEU A 210 32.79 -2.04 -4.34
CA LEU A 210 33.53 -1.04 -3.58
C LEU A 210 35.02 -1.04 -3.93
N THR A 211 35.65 -2.21 -4.10
CA THR A 211 37.03 -2.31 -4.59
C THR A 211 37.16 -1.68 -5.98
N LEU A 212 36.27 -2.03 -6.93
CA LEU A 212 36.30 -1.48 -8.28
C LEU A 212 36.11 0.04 -8.29
N ALA A 213 35.15 0.56 -7.51
CA ALA A 213 34.89 2.00 -7.37
C ALA A 213 36.04 2.78 -6.71
N THR A 214 36.85 2.12 -5.89
CA THR A 214 38.02 2.73 -5.23
C THR A 214 39.24 2.77 -6.15
N ASN A 215 39.43 1.75 -7.00
CA ASN A 215 40.58 1.64 -7.90
C ASN A 215 40.34 2.34 -9.25
N PHE A 216 39.12 2.31 -9.78
CA PHE A 216 38.73 2.95 -11.05
C PHE A 216 37.81 4.14 -10.79
N ARG A 217 38.12 5.32 -11.35
CA ARG A 217 37.44 6.59 -11.02
C ARG A 217 36.03 6.71 -11.62
N SER A 218 35.64 5.81 -12.51
CA SER A 218 34.35 5.85 -13.21
C SER A 218 33.93 4.46 -13.71
N PHE A 219 32.63 4.24 -13.88
CA PHE A 219 32.10 3.02 -14.50
C PHE A 219 32.69 2.78 -15.90
N ARG A 220 32.92 3.84 -16.70
CA ARG A 220 33.59 3.74 -18.00
C ARG A 220 34.97 3.08 -17.89
N GLN A 221 35.79 3.50 -16.93
CA GLN A 221 37.10 2.90 -16.70
C GLN A 221 37.03 1.44 -16.22
N ILE A 222 35.98 1.05 -15.50
CA ILE A 222 35.76 -0.36 -15.10
C ILE A 222 35.45 -1.23 -16.34
N VAL A 223 34.74 -0.68 -17.32
CA VAL A 223 34.37 -1.37 -18.58
C VAL A 223 35.54 -1.41 -19.58
N GLU A 224 36.32 -0.35 -19.68
CA GLU A 224 37.49 -0.24 -20.58
C GLU A 224 38.78 -0.86 -20.01
N ALA A 225 38.79 -1.31 -18.75
CA ALA A 225 39.97 -1.87 -18.08
C ALA A 225 40.43 -3.20 -18.69
N SER A 226 41.75 -3.39 -18.77
CA SER A 226 42.35 -4.65 -19.22
C SER A 226 42.12 -5.79 -18.21
N PRO A 227 42.21 -7.06 -18.66
CA PRO A 227 42.13 -8.22 -17.76
C PRO A 227 43.19 -8.18 -16.64
N SER A 228 44.36 -7.61 -16.94
CA SER A 228 45.45 -7.43 -15.99
C SER A 228 45.10 -6.42 -14.89
N GLU A 229 44.61 -5.23 -15.25
CA GLU A 229 44.25 -4.18 -14.30
C GLU A 229 43.08 -4.60 -13.39
N LEU A 230 42.08 -5.30 -13.94
CA LEU A 230 41.02 -5.91 -13.15
C LEU A 230 41.56 -6.97 -12.17
N SER A 231 42.60 -7.72 -12.55
CA SER A 231 43.22 -8.74 -11.70
C SER A 231 44.14 -8.16 -10.60
N LEU A 232 44.55 -6.89 -10.69
CA LEU A 232 45.24 -6.19 -9.60
C LEU A 232 44.29 -5.80 -8.44
N CYS A 233 42.97 -5.85 -8.65
CA CYS A 233 42.00 -5.43 -7.65
C CYS A 233 41.87 -6.46 -6.49
N PRO A 234 42.07 -6.06 -5.22
CA PRO A 234 42.04 -6.99 -4.09
C PRO A 234 40.66 -7.67 -3.92
N GLY A 235 40.67 -9.01 -3.90
CA GLY A 235 39.47 -9.85 -3.81
C GLY A 235 38.81 -10.21 -5.14
N LEU A 236 39.28 -9.63 -6.26
CA LEU A 236 38.73 -9.83 -7.59
C LEU A 236 39.46 -10.97 -8.35
N GLY A 237 39.30 -12.21 -7.87
CA GLY A 237 39.93 -13.37 -8.50
C GLY A 237 39.47 -13.63 -9.94
N GLU A 238 40.31 -14.30 -10.73
CA GLU A 238 40.17 -14.55 -12.19
C GLU A 238 38.74 -14.91 -12.66
N LYS A 239 38.02 -15.74 -11.90
CA LYS A 239 36.65 -16.18 -12.23
C LYS A 239 35.61 -15.05 -12.17
N LYS A 240 35.87 -13.97 -11.44
CA LYS A 240 35.09 -12.71 -11.47
C LYS A 240 35.54 -11.84 -12.64
N VAL A 241 36.84 -11.63 -12.81
CA VAL A 241 37.43 -10.83 -13.90
C VAL A 241 36.96 -11.33 -15.26
N LYS A 242 37.04 -12.64 -15.52
CA LYS A 242 36.55 -13.25 -16.76
C LYS A 242 35.05 -12.99 -17.00
N ARG A 243 34.22 -13.03 -15.95
CA ARG A 243 32.77 -12.76 -16.06
C ARG A 243 32.44 -11.29 -16.26
N LEU A 244 33.22 -10.37 -15.71
CA LEU A 244 33.10 -8.94 -16.02
C LEU A 244 33.40 -8.70 -17.50
N LEU A 245 34.55 -9.20 -17.99
CA LEU A 245 34.96 -9.06 -19.38
C LEU A 245 33.96 -9.69 -20.35
N GLU A 246 33.43 -10.86 -20.02
CA GLU A 246 32.35 -11.53 -20.76
C GLU A 246 31.07 -10.66 -20.75
N ALA A 247 30.60 -10.20 -19.59
CA ALA A 247 29.42 -9.33 -19.48
C ALA A 247 29.57 -7.95 -20.16
N PHE A 248 30.79 -7.44 -20.34
CA PHE A 248 31.07 -6.16 -20.99
C PHE A 248 31.33 -6.28 -22.50
N ASN A 249 31.86 -7.40 -22.99
CA ASN A 249 32.36 -7.55 -24.37
C ASN A 249 31.69 -8.68 -25.18
N SER A 250 30.80 -9.49 -24.60
CA SER A 250 30.01 -10.45 -25.38
C SER A 250 29.01 -9.75 -26.29
N ASP A 251 28.88 -10.26 -27.53
CA ASP A 251 27.77 -9.90 -28.42
C ASP A 251 26.44 -10.32 -27.77
N PHE A 252 25.43 -9.45 -27.89
CA PHE A 252 24.04 -9.73 -27.50
C PHE A 252 23.44 -10.90 -28.30
N ARG A 253 24.01 -11.25 -29.46
CA ARG A 253 23.63 -12.40 -30.28
C ARG A 253 24.42 -13.64 -29.88
N THR A 254 23.81 -14.47 -29.04
CA THR A 254 24.34 -15.81 -28.73
C THR A 254 24.21 -16.75 -29.92
N PHE A 255 25.19 -16.73 -30.83
CA PHE A 255 25.38 -17.82 -31.78
C PHE A 255 25.76 -19.09 -31.01
N PRO A 256 25.05 -20.23 -31.20
CA PRO A 256 25.47 -21.48 -30.60
C PRO A 256 26.82 -21.87 -31.20
N LYS A 257 27.81 -22.18 -30.33
CA LYS A 257 29.14 -22.60 -30.78
C LYS A 257 29.03 -23.94 -31.49
N HIS A 258 29.16 -23.93 -32.81
CA HIS A 258 29.34 -25.16 -33.58
C HIS A 258 30.73 -25.71 -33.26
N ASN A 259 30.80 -26.93 -32.73
CA ASN A 259 32.07 -27.62 -32.56
C ASN A 259 32.46 -28.24 -33.90
N ASP A 260 33.13 -27.45 -34.75
CA ASP A 260 33.78 -27.94 -35.96
C ASP A 260 34.93 -28.87 -35.57
N THR A 261 34.57 -30.14 -35.30
CA THR A 261 35.50 -31.22 -34.98
C THR A 261 36.13 -31.68 -36.29
N VAL A 262 37.19 -31.00 -36.70
CA VAL A 262 37.96 -31.36 -37.91
C VAL A 262 38.75 -32.63 -37.63
N GLU A 263 38.17 -33.78 -37.98
CA GLU A 263 38.94 -35.01 -38.22
C GLU A 263 39.72 -34.89 -39.54
N ASN A 264 41.00 -35.28 -39.51
CA ASN A 264 41.92 -35.39 -40.64
C ASN A 264 43.07 -36.34 -40.23
#